data_AF-A0A7V2E0B4-F1
#
_entry.id   AF-A0A7V2E0B4-F1
#
_cell.length_a   1.000
_cell.length_b   1.000
_cell.length_c   1.000
_cell.angle_alpha   90.00
_cell.angle_beta   90.00
_cell.angle_gamma   90.00
#
_symmetry.space_group_name_H-M   'P 1'
#
loop_
_entity.id
_entity.type
_entity.pdbx_description
1 polymer ?
#
loop_
_entity_poly.entity_id
_entity_poly.type
_entity_poly.pdbx_seq_one_letter_code
_entity_poly.pdbx_strand_id
1 'polypeptide(L)'
;MASITILELRRALLPEEFRRAEEELEGVEVLPLDAATARAAGDYLVRCFDEGYRTDFFAGIIQATAARAGRALVTYGPHQYPLADCEIVPLRELAEEPAAAGEAGAGREATGAEGRATGGAGPSPP
;
A
#
# COMPACT_ATOMS: atom_id res chain seq x y z
N MET A 1 -1.29 8.44 -0.82
CA MET A 1 -0.75 9.03 0.42
C MET A 1 -1.25 10.47 0.56
N ALA A 2 -1.46 10.99 1.78
CA ALA A 2 -1.77 12.39 1.98
C ALA A 2 -0.54 13.27 1.71
N SER A 3 -0.69 14.41 1.02
CA SER A 3 0.44 15.30 0.72
C SER A 3 1.16 15.82 1.97
N ILE A 4 0.45 15.91 3.10
CA ILE A 4 1.02 16.36 4.36
C ILE A 4 2.09 15.40 4.91
N THR A 5 2.02 14.10 4.57
CA THR A 5 3.02 13.11 4.98
C THR A 5 4.42 13.46 4.45
N ILE A 6 4.51 14.10 3.28
CA ILE A 6 5.78 14.57 2.73
C ILE A 6 6.41 15.64 3.64
N LEU A 7 5.59 16.52 4.22
CA LEU A 7 6.05 17.52 5.18
C LEU A 7 6.58 16.86 6.46
N GLU A 8 5.88 15.83 6.97
CA GLU A 8 6.35 15.06 8.13
C GLU A 8 7.67 14.36 7.86
N LEU A 9 7.81 13.70 6.70
CA LEU A 9 9.06 13.05 6.29
C LEU A 9 10.19 14.07 6.21
N ARG A 10 9.95 15.24 5.60
CA ARG A 10 10.96 16.30 5.50
C ARG A 10 11.39 16.84 6.85
N ARG A 11 10.47 16.91 7.81
CA ARG A 11 10.77 17.34 9.19
C ARG A 11 11.56 16.27 9.97
N ALA A 12 11.27 15.00 9.73
CA ALA A 12 11.80 13.88 10.52
C ALA A 12 13.15 13.35 10.02
N LEU A 13 13.43 13.46 8.72
CA LEU A 13 14.56 12.81 8.06
C LEU A 13 15.72 13.78 7.77
N LEU A 14 16.94 13.25 7.75
CA LEU A 14 18.09 13.96 7.17
C LEU A 14 17.89 14.18 5.67
N PRO A 15 18.59 15.15 5.03
CA PRO A 15 18.40 15.43 3.61
C PRO A 15 18.59 14.24 2.67
N GLU A 16 19.54 13.36 2.96
CA GLU A 16 19.86 12.15 2.19
C GLU A 16 18.80 11.06 2.39
N GLU A 17 18.30 10.91 3.61
CA GLU A 17 17.24 9.96 3.95
C GLU A 17 15.91 10.39 3.33
N PHE A 18 15.62 11.69 3.34
CA PHE A 18 14.44 12.24 2.67
C PHE A 18 14.47 11.96 1.16
N ARG A 19 15.62 12.16 0.50
CA ARG A 19 15.77 11.84 -0.94
C ARG A 19 15.49 10.37 -1.23
N ARG A 20 16.01 9.45 -0.41
CA ARG A 20 15.72 8.02 -0.55
C ARG A 20 14.25 7.71 -0.33
N ALA A 21 13.62 8.33 0.66
CA ALA A 21 12.18 8.17 0.89
C ALA A 21 11.35 8.71 -0.29
N GLU A 22 11.76 9.81 -0.92
CA GLU A 22 11.12 10.32 -2.13
C GLU A 22 11.23 9.33 -3.30
N GLU A 23 12.41 8.70 -3.48
CA GLU A 23 12.62 7.64 -4.47
C GLU A 23 11.75 6.40 -4.19
N GLU A 24 11.66 5.97 -2.92
CA GLU A 24 10.81 4.84 -2.52
C GLU A 24 9.31 5.12 -2.68
N LEU A 25 8.90 6.37 -2.59
CA LEU A 25 7.52 6.83 -2.77
C LEU A 25 7.21 7.18 -4.24
N GLU A 26 8.16 7.00 -5.16
CA GLU A 26 7.92 7.22 -6.58
C GLU A 26 6.78 6.30 -7.08
N GLY A 27 5.82 6.88 -7.80
CA GLY A 27 4.63 6.17 -8.27
C GLY A 27 3.50 6.04 -7.23
N VAL A 28 3.72 6.42 -5.97
CA VAL A 28 2.64 6.55 -4.98
C VAL A 28 1.83 7.80 -5.29
N GLU A 29 0.54 7.63 -5.53
CA GLU A 29 -0.36 8.77 -5.72
C GLU A 29 -0.39 9.65 -4.47
N VAL A 30 -0.18 10.96 -4.65
CA VAL A 30 -0.24 11.97 -3.60
C VAL A 30 -1.55 12.74 -3.71
N LEU A 31 -2.36 12.67 -2.65
CA LEU A 31 -3.63 13.37 -2.55
C LEU A 31 -3.43 14.74 -1.90
N PRO A 32 -3.90 15.84 -2.52
CA PRO A 32 -3.69 17.18 -2.00
C PRO A 32 -4.56 17.48 -0.77
N LEU A 33 -4.06 18.34 0.11
CA LEU A 33 -4.87 18.97 1.16
C LEU A 33 -5.75 20.08 0.56
N ASP A 34 -6.95 19.71 0.12
CA ASP A 34 -7.98 20.66 -0.31
C ASP A 34 -8.84 21.14 0.87
N ALA A 35 -9.74 22.11 0.61
CA ALA A 35 -10.63 22.66 1.63
C ALA A 35 -11.59 21.63 2.25
N ALA A 36 -11.99 20.60 1.49
CA ALA A 36 -12.88 19.56 1.98
C ALA A 36 -12.13 18.57 2.91
N THR A 37 -10.88 18.22 2.60
CA THR A 37 -10.01 17.45 3.50
C THR A 37 -9.75 18.26 4.76
N ALA A 38 -9.44 19.56 4.63
CA ALA A 38 -9.18 20.42 5.78
C ALA A 38 -10.40 20.50 6.73
N ARG A 39 -11.62 20.61 6.17
CA ARG A 39 -12.85 20.58 6.98
C ARG A 39 -13.04 19.25 7.69
N ALA A 40 -12.94 18.13 6.95
CA ALA A 40 -13.07 16.80 7.54
C ALA A 40 -12.02 16.52 8.63
N ALA A 41 -10.79 16.99 8.45
CA ALA A 41 -9.74 16.90 9.45
C ALA A 41 -10.09 17.71 10.71
N GLY A 42 -10.62 18.93 10.54
CA GLY A 42 -11.10 19.76 11.64
C GLY A 42 -12.23 19.11 12.43
N ASP A 43 -13.24 18.58 11.74
CA ASP A 43 -14.38 17.91 12.36
C ASP A 43 -13.93 16.69 13.19
N TYR A 44 -12.99 15.90 12.66
CA TYR A 44 -12.39 14.77 13.37
C TYR A 44 -11.59 15.22 14.61
N LEU A 45 -10.75 16.25 14.49
CA LEU A 45 -9.94 16.74 15.61
C LEU A 45 -10.81 17.31 16.74
N VAL A 46 -11.90 18.01 16.40
CA VAL A 46 -12.88 18.50 17.38
C VAL A 46 -13.56 17.32 18.09
N ARG A 47 -14.02 16.30 17.35
CA ARG A 47 -14.59 15.08 17.95
C ARG A 47 -13.62 14.41 18.92
N CYS A 48 -12.35 14.23 18.52
CA CYS A 48 -11.34 13.67 19.41
C CYS A 48 -11.16 14.51 20.68
N PHE A 49 -11.09 15.83 20.56
CA PHE A 49 -10.96 16.73 21.70
C PHE A 49 -12.17 16.63 22.65
N ASP A 50 -13.38 16.65 22.10
CA ASP A 50 -14.63 16.58 22.86
C ASP A 50 -14.77 15.24 23.62
N GLU A 51 -14.23 14.15 23.07
CA GLU A 51 -14.17 12.83 23.72
C GLU A 51 -12.93 12.64 24.62
N GLY A 52 -12.10 13.67 24.80
CA GLY A 52 -10.95 13.65 25.71
C GLY A 52 -9.70 12.98 25.14
N TYR A 53 -9.68 12.67 23.83
CA TYR A 53 -8.50 12.18 23.15
C TYR A 53 -7.54 13.30 22.78
N ARG A 54 -6.24 12.98 22.78
CA ARG A 54 -5.20 13.84 22.24
C ARG A 54 -4.72 13.25 20.92
N THR A 55 -5.03 13.93 19.83
CA THR A 55 -4.60 13.54 18.49
C THR A 55 -3.76 14.65 17.87
N ASP A 56 -2.66 14.26 17.23
CA ASP A 56 -1.80 15.19 16.53
C ASP A 56 -2.48 15.75 15.26
N PHE A 57 -2.13 16.98 14.89
CA PHE A 57 -2.74 17.68 13.75
C PHE A 57 -2.48 16.95 12.42
N PHE A 58 -1.29 16.35 12.24
CA PHE A 58 -0.97 15.55 11.06
C PHE A 58 -1.81 14.28 10.99
N ALA A 59 -1.97 13.57 12.12
CA ALA A 59 -2.83 12.40 12.20
C ALA A 59 -4.28 12.73 11.80
N GLY A 60 -4.80 13.89 12.21
CA GLY A 60 -6.12 14.36 11.80
C GLY A 60 -6.25 14.57 10.29
N ILE A 61 -5.25 15.16 9.64
CA ILE A 61 -5.25 15.36 8.18
C ILE A 61 -5.10 14.04 7.43
N ILE A 62 -4.22 13.15 7.88
CA ILE A 62 -3.97 11.87 7.21
C ILE A 62 -5.22 10.99 7.25
N GLN A 63 -5.87 10.86 8.42
CA GLN A 63 -7.08 10.05 8.55
C GLN A 63 -8.24 10.62 7.71
N ALA A 64 -8.42 11.95 7.72
CA ALA A 64 -9.44 12.59 6.92
C ALA A 64 -9.18 12.40 5.41
N THR A 65 -7.91 12.42 4.99
CA THR A 65 -7.55 12.14 3.59
C THR A 65 -7.87 10.69 3.22
N ALA A 66 -7.51 9.72 4.07
CA ALA A 66 -7.79 8.31 3.85
C ALA A 66 -9.30 8.02 3.80
N ALA A 67 -10.07 8.54 4.75
CA ALA A 67 -11.52 8.42 4.80
C ALA A 67 -12.19 9.01 3.56
N ARG A 68 -11.80 10.23 3.14
CA ARG A 68 -12.34 10.87 1.94
C ARG A 68 -11.99 10.13 0.64
N ALA A 69 -10.83 9.48 0.60
CA ALA A 69 -10.41 8.69 -0.55
C ALA A 69 -11.01 7.28 -0.56
N GLY A 70 -11.75 6.88 0.48
CA GLY A 70 -12.25 5.51 0.64
C GLY A 70 -11.12 4.49 0.76
N ARG A 71 -9.99 4.87 1.39
CA ARG A 71 -8.80 4.03 1.53
C ARG A 71 -8.56 3.66 2.99
N ALA A 72 -8.00 2.48 3.20
CA ALA A 72 -7.44 2.11 4.49
C ALA A 72 -6.19 2.96 4.80
N LEU A 73 -6.00 3.28 6.07
CA LEU A 73 -4.82 3.95 6.60
C LEU A 73 -3.90 2.88 7.19
N VAL A 74 -2.77 2.66 6.51
CA VAL A 74 -1.71 1.78 6.99
C VAL A 74 -0.79 2.54 7.94
N THR A 75 -0.55 2.05 9.16
CA THR A 75 0.26 2.75 10.16
C THR A 75 0.95 1.84 11.17
N TYR A 76 2.09 2.27 11.71
CA TYR A 76 2.72 1.64 12.87
C TYR A 76 2.01 1.99 14.20
N GLY A 77 1.23 3.07 14.22
CA GLY A 77 0.63 3.66 15.43
C GLY A 77 -0.90 3.73 15.38
N PRO A 78 -1.63 2.60 15.33
CA PRO A 78 -3.09 2.61 15.20
C PRO A 78 -3.79 3.36 16.35
N HIS A 79 -3.22 3.34 17.56
CA HIS A 79 -3.71 4.07 18.73
C HIS A 79 -3.70 5.60 18.57
N GLN A 80 -3.00 6.14 17.57
CA GLN A 80 -2.99 7.57 17.26
C GLN A 80 -4.30 8.04 16.60
N TYR A 81 -5.19 7.11 16.23
CA TYR A 81 -6.42 7.35 15.49
C TYR A 81 -7.67 6.84 16.24
N PRO A 82 -7.99 7.39 17.44
CA PRO A 82 -8.98 6.80 18.35
C PRO A 82 -10.44 6.83 17.85
N LEU A 83 -10.77 7.65 16.85
CA LEU A 83 -12.12 7.79 16.28
C LEU A 83 -12.12 7.77 14.75
N ALA A 84 -11.20 7.00 14.15
CA ALA A 84 -10.97 7.02 12.70
C ALA A 84 -12.26 6.74 11.91
N ASP A 85 -12.48 7.53 10.85
CA ASP A 85 -13.58 7.34 9.90
C ASP A 85 -13.17 6.45 8.71
N CYS A 86 -12.01 5.80 8.81
CA CYS A 86 -11.47 4.87 7.83
C CYS A 86 -10.96 3.60 8.50
N GLU A 87 -10.79 2.54 7.71
CA GLU A 87 -10.15 1.31 8.17
C GLU A 87 -8.69 1.60 8.54
N ILE A 88 -8.28 1.16 9.73
CA ILE A 88 -6.89 1.25 10.19
C ILE A 88 -6.24 -0.12 10.06
N VAL A 89 -5.17 -0.21 9.28
CA VAL A 89 -4.40 -1.44 9.07
C VAL A 89 -3.03 -1.28 9.74
N PRO A 90 -2.72 -2.02 10.81
CA PRO A 90 -1.40 -2.04 11.41
C PRO A 90 -0.35 -2.52 10.42
N LEU A 91 0.74 -1.76 10.23
CA LEU A 91 1.79 -2.08 9.26
C LEU A 91 2.38 -3.49 9.44
N ARG A 92 2.48 -3.96 10.70
CA ARG A 92 2.96 -5.31 11.03
C ARG A 92 2.15 -6.42 10.36
N GLU A 93 0.85 -6.21 10.14
CA GLU A 93 -0.04 -7.21 9.53
C GLU A 93 0.25 -7.38 8.03
N LEU A 94 0.82 -6.36 7.40
CA LEU A 94 1.25 -6.42 5.99
C LEU A 94 2.68 -6.94 5.83
N ALA A 95 3.52 -6.81 6.86
CA ALA A 95 4.90 -7.32 6.83
C ALA A 95 4.97 -8.84 7.01
N GLU A 96 3.91 -9.45 7.55
CA GLU A 96 3.79 -10.89 7.77
C GLU A 96 3.18 -11.65 6.57
N GLU A 97 2.76 -10.95 5.50
CA GLU A 97 2.41 -11.57 4.22
C GLU A 97 3.66 -11.64 3.32
N PRO A 98 4.42 -12.76 3.31
CA PRO A 98 5.42 -12.96 2.27
C PRO A 98 4.70 -13.03 0.92
N ALA A 99 5.36 -12.50 -0.11
CA ALA A 99 4.94 -12.48 -1.52
C ALA A 99 4.61 -13.88 -2.07
N ALA A 100 3.46 -14.44 -1.70
CA ALA A 100 2.93 -15.70 -2.20
C ALA A 100 2.22 -15.54 -3.56
N ALA A 101 2.71 -14.62 -4.40
CA ALA A 101 2.20 -14.36 -5.74
C ALA A 101 3.30 -14.44 -6.83
N GLY A 102 4.46 -15.02 -6.53
CA GLY A 102 5.58 -15.14 -7.46
C GLY A 102 5.87 -16.54 -8.03
N GLU A 103 5.38 -17.61 -7.40
CA GLU A 103 5.75 -18.99 -7.77
C GLU A 103 4.52 -19.87 -8.07
N ALA A 104 3.74 -19.48 -9.09
CA ALA A 104 2.76 -20.37 -9.71
C ALA A 104 2.81 -20.20 -11.24
N GLY A 105 3.95 -20.53 -11.85
CA GLY A 105 4.08 -20.37 -13.30
C GLY A 105 5.34 -20.89 -13.99
N ALA A 106 6.29 -21.50 -13.29
CA ALA A 106 7.48 -22.06 -13.93
C ALA A 106 7.80 -23.43 -13.34
N GLY A 107 7.32 -24.50 -14.00
CA GLY A 107 7.60 -25.86 -13.52
C GLY A 107 6.78 -26.97 -14.18
N ARG A 108 6.76 -27.04 -15.52
CA ARG A 108 6.54 -28.32 -16.23
C ARG A 108 7.36 -28.35 -17.52
N GLU A 109 8.67 -28.48 -17.37
CA GLU A 109 9.48 -29.23 -18.34
C GLU A 109 9.86 -30.55 -17.69
N ALA A 110 9.24 -31.63 -18.15
CA ALA A 110 9.73 -32.99 -17.96
C ALA A 110 10.21 -33.48 -19.31
N THR A 111 11.52 -33.40 -19.47
CA THR A 111 12.33 -34.10 -20.47
C THR A 111 12.18 -35.61 -20.33
N GLY A 112 12.13 -36.31 -21.47
CA GLY A 112 11.98 -37.77 -21.53
C GLY A 112 12.27 -38.36 -22.92
N ALA A 113 13.55 -38.35 -23.27
CA ALA A 113 14.30 -39.28 -24.13
C ALA A 113 13.67 -39.97 -25.38
N GLU A 114 14.21 -39.56 -26.53
CA GLU A 114 14.72 -40.33 -27.68
C GLU A 114 14.28 -41.80 -27.91
N GLY A 115 13.77 -42.04 -29.12
CA GLY A 115 13.71 -43.35 -29.77
C GLY A 115 13.62 -43.20 -31.29
N ARG A 116 14.72 -43.49 -32.00
CA ARG A 116 14.94 -43.33 -33.45
C ARG A 116 14.65 -44.65 -34.19
N ALA A 117 13.87 -44.63 -35.27
CA ALA A 117 13.94 -45.53 -36.45
C ALA A 117 12.76 -45.21 -37.41
N THR A 118 12.95 -44.51 -38.53
CA THR A 118 13.20 -45.03 -39.91
C THR A 118 12.15 -45.99 -40.48
N GLY A 119 11.46 -45.51 -41.54
CA GLY A 119 11.14 -46.31 -42.73
C GLY A 119 9.68 -46.73 -42.90
N GLY A 120 9.11 -46.44 -44.08
CA GLY A 120 7.92 -47.14 -44.59
C GLY A 120 6.94 -46.27 -45.36
N ALA A 121 7.20 -46.09 -46.66
CA ALA A 121 6.19 -45.64 -47.62
C ALA A 121 5.22 -46.78 -47.96
N GLY A 122 3.93 -46.48 -48.12
CA GLY A 122 2.94 -47.40 -48.71
C GLY A 122 1.50 -47.14 -48.23
N PRO A 123 0.48 -47.42 -49.05
CA PRO A 123 -0.59 -46.44 -49.35
C PRO A 123 -1.97 -46.75 -48.72
N SER A 124 -2.90 -45.80 -48.84
CA SER A 124 -4.38 -45.99 -48.75
C SER A 124 -4.87 -47.00 -49.82
N PRO A 125 -6.15 -47.49 -49.85
CA PRO A 125 -7.37 -47.22 -49.06
C PRO A 125 -8.07 -48.57 -48.66
N PRO A 126 -9.42 -48.82 -48.58
CA PRO A 126 -10.64 -48.05 -48.93
C PRO A 126 -11.25 -47.24 -47.79
#